data_AF-A0A2D9WXN1-F1
#
_entry.id   AF-A0A2D9WXN1-F1
#
_cell.length_a   1.000
_cell.length_b   1.000
_cell.length_c   1.000
_cell.angle_alpha   90.00
_cell.angle_beta   90.00
_cell.angle_gamma   90.00
#
_symmetry.space_group_name_H-M   'P 1'
#
loop_
_entity.id
_entity.type
_entity.pdbx_description
1 polymer ?
#
loop_
_entity_poly.entity_id
_entity_poly.type
_entity_poly.pdbx_seq_one_letter_code
_entity_poly.pdbx_strand_id
1 'polypeptide(L)' 'MNYKNQEETVVFSFEDYKKKVLKDYYTIVLSRETSVLGRREVLSGKGKFGIFGDGKELPQIAMNHFFENGDFRSGYYRDQ' A
#
# COMPACT_ATOMS: atom_id res chain seq x y z
N MET A 1 41.64 -1.56 0.19
CA MET A 1 40.21 -1.90 0.36
C MET A 1 39.47 -1.28 -0.80
N ASN A 2 39.15 -2.07 -1.84
CA ASN A 2 38.54 -1.56 -3.06
C ASN A 2 37.06 -1.34 -2.81
N TYR A 3 36.65 -0.09 -2.60
CA TYR A 3 35.25 0.30 -2.66
C TYR A 3 34.80 0.21 -4.12
N LYS A 4 34.06 -0.87 -4.44
CA LYS A 4 33.28 -0.91 -5.68
C LYS A 4 32.06 0.00 -5.47
N ASN A 5 32.20 1.27 -5.81
CA ASN A 5 31.05 2.10 -6.15
C ASN A 5 30.62 1.71 -7.56
N GLN A 6 29.80 0.67 -7.67
CA GLN A 6 28.95 0.49 -8.85
C GLN A 6 27.60 1.07 -8.49
N GLU A 7 27.39 2.34 -8.81
CA GLU A 7 26.04 2.83 -9.04
C GLU A 7 25.52 2.11 -10.29
N GLU A 8 24.96 0.92 -10.09
CA GLU A 8 24.12 0.28 -11.10
C GLU A 8 22.91 1.19 -11.29
N THR A 9 22.95 2.02 -12.32
CA THR A 9 21.76 2.69 -12.84
C THR A 9 20.82 1.58 -13.32
N VAL A 10 19.92 1.12 -12.44
CA VAL A 10 18.88 0.17 -12.80
C VAL A 10 18.02 0.85 -13.87
N VAL A 11 18.22 0.48 -15.13
CA VAL A 11 17.44 1.00 -16.24
C VAL A 11 16.03 0.42 -16.09
N PHE A 12 15.15 1.21 -15.51
CA PHE A 12 13.77 0.83 -15.29
C PHE A 12 13.03 0.83 -16.63
N SER A 13 12.66 -0.35 -17.13
CA SER A 13 11.95 -0.43 -18.41
C SER A 13 10.51 0.07 -18.25
N PHE A 14 9.92 0.54 -19.36
CA PHE A 14 8.50 0.91 -19.38
C PHE A 14 7.59 -0.27 -18.95
N GLU A 15 7.94 -1.50 -19.32
CA GLU A 15 7.18 -2.69 -18.93
C GLU A 15 7.26 -2.97 -17.43
N ASP A 16 8.41 -2.73 -16.80
CA ASP A 16 8.55 -2.85 -15.34
C ASP A 16 7.76 -1.76 -14.61
N TYR A 17 7.74 -0.53 -15.16
CA TYR A 17 6.88 0.54 -14.66
C TYR A 17 5.41 0.19 -14.75
N LYS A 18 4.96 -0.29 -15.91
CA LYS A 18 3.58 -0.71 -16.13
C LYS A 18 3.18 -1.83 -15.17
N LYS A 19 4.02 -2.84 -14.99
CA LYS A 19 3.79 -3.93 -14.02
C LYS A 19 3.67 -3.39 -12.59
N LYS A 20 4.54 -2.47 -12.19
CA LYS A 20 4.50 -1.82 -10.87
C LYS A 20 3.17 -1.08 -10.68
N VAL A 21 2.77 -0.23 -11.62
CA VAL A 21 1.51 0.52 -11.56
C VAL A 21 0.30 -0.41 -11.48
N LEU A 22 0.26 -1.48 -12.26
CA LEU A 22 -0.84 -2.45 -12.22
C LEU A 22 -0.91 -3.20 -10.89
N LYS A 23 0.24 -3.54 -10.30
CA LYS A 23 0.32 -4.18 -8.98
C LYS A 23 -0.18 -3.25 -7.87
N ASP A 24 0.21 -1.98 -7.91
CA ASP A 24 -0.25 -0.96 -6.97
C ASP A 24 -1.76 -0.74 -7.09
N TYR A 25 -2.27 -0.62 -8.32
CA TYR A 25 -3.69 -0.51 -8.61
C TYR A 25 -4.49 -1.72 -8.08
N TYR A 26 -4.01 -2.93 -8.33
CA TYR A 26 -4.62 -4.15 -7.79
C TYR A 26 -4.71 -4.10 -6.27
N THR A 27 -3.64 -3.70 -5.59
CA THR A 27 -3.58 -3.61 -4.13
C THR A 27 -4.59 -2.57 -3.60
N ILE A 28 -4.68 -1.41 -4.26
CA ILE A 28 -5.65 -0.35 -3.93
C ILE A 28 -7.09 -0.89 -4.04
N VAL A 29 -7.43 -1.52 -5.17
CA VAL A 29 -8.77 -2.05 -5.41
C VAL A 29 -9.10 -3.17 -4.42
N LEU A 30 -8.15 -4.06 -4.12
CA LEU A 30 -8.35 -5.13 -3.15
C LEU A 30 -8.63 -4.58 -1.74
N SER A 31 -7.88 -3.58 -1.29
CA SER A 31 -8.10 -2.91 0.01
C SER A 31 -9.49 -2.25 0.06
N ARG A 32 -9.90 -1.62 -1.05
CA ARG A 32 -11.23 -1.02 -1.19
C ARG A 32 -12.35 -2.04 -1.09
N GLU A 33 -12.26 -3.14 -1.84
CA GLU A 33 -13.28 -4.21 -1.81
C GLU A 33 -13.36 -4.88 -0.44
N THR A 34 -12.22 -5.11 0.21
CA THR A 34 -12.17 -5.63 1.59
C THR A 34 -12.90 -4.71 2.56
N SER A 35 -12.68 -3.40 2.42
CA SER A 35 -13.35 -2.38 3.23
C SER A 35 -14.87 -2.35 3.02
N VAL A 36 -15.32 -2.52 1.78
CA VAL A 36 -16.75 -2.62 1.44
C VAL A 36 -17.38 -3.87 2.04
N LEU A 37 -16.72 -5.02 1.92
CA LEU A 37 -17.19 -6.29 2.49
C LEU A 37 -17.28 -6.20 4.03
N GLY A 38 -16.22 -5.71 4.67
CA GLY A 38 -16.20 -5.55 6.12
C GLY A 38 -17.32 -4.65 6.64
N ARG A 39 -17.60 -3.53 5.95
CA ARG A 39 -18.75 -2.67 6.28
C ARG A 39 -20.07 -3.42 6.22
N ARG A 40 -20.28 -4.22 5.17
CA ARG A 40 -21.51 -5.00 5.01
C ARG A 40 -21.70 -5.99 6.15
N GLU A 41 -20.62 -6.67 6.56
CA GLU A 41 -20.67 -7.63 7.66
C GLU A 41 -20.99 -6.94 9.00
N VAL A 42 -20.39 -5.77 9.28
CA VAL A 42 -20.72 -4.98 10.48
C VAL A 42 -22.17 -4.49 10.45
N LEU A 43 -22.62 -3.95 9.32
CA LEU A 43 -24.01 -3.47 9.16
C LEU A 43 -25.04 -4.60 9.30
N SER A 44 -24.69 -5.83 8.92
CA SER A 44 -25.53 -7.01 9.08
C SER A 44 -25.54 -7.60 10.51
N GLY A 45 -24.81 -6.98 11.45
CA GLY A 45 -24.73 -7.41 12.85
C GLY A 45 -23.78 -8.58 13.11
N LYS A 46 -23.09 -9.09 12.08
CA LYS A 46 -22.09 -10.14 12.24
C LYS A 46 -20.79 -9.64 12.87
N GLY A 47 -20.49 -8.35 12.72
CA GLY A 47 -19.38 -7.68 13.39
C GLY A 47 -19.86 -6.66 14.41
N LYS A 48 -19.23 -6.61 15.60
CA LYS A 48 -19.57 -5.64 16.65
C LYS A 48 -19.04 -4.23 16.38
N PHE A 49 -17.98 -4.13 15.57
CA PHE A 49 -17.30 -2.87 15.25
C PHE A 49 -16.46 -3.03 13.98
N GLY A 50 -16.28 -1.97 13.21
CA GLY A 50 -15.35 -1.95 12.08
C GLY A 50 -15.00 -0.54 11.63
N ILE A 51 -13.70 -0.28 11.50
CA ILE A 51 -13.15 0.93 10.92
C ILE A 51 -12.39 0.53 9.65
N PHE A 52 -12.70 1.19 8.53
CA PHE A 52 -12.19 0.83 7.21
C PHE A 52 -11.38 1.96 6.56
N GLY A 53 -10.39 1.60 5.75
CA GLY A 53 -9.35 2.49 5.22
C GLY A 53 -9.77 3.40 4.05
N ASP A 54 -11.06 3.46 3.71
CA ASP A 54 -11.59 4.19 2.55
C ASP A 54 -10.94 5.55 2.24
N GLY A 55 -10.41 5.70 1.03
CA GLY A 55 -9.77 6.92 0.55
C GLY A 55 -8.32 7.09 0.99
N LYS A 56 -7.75 6.16 1.77
CA LYS A 56 -6.34 6.16 2.16
C LYS A 56 -5.48 5.18 1.38
N GLU A 57 -6.07 4.38 0.50
CA GLU A 57 -5.38 3.29 -0.20
C GLU A 57 -4.18 3.82 -1.01
N LEU A 58 -4.37 4.87 -1.81
CA LEU A 58 -3.30 5.45 -2.63
C LEU A 58 -2.20 6.13 -1.78
N PRO A 59 -2.51 7.00 -0.79
CA PRO A 59 -1.49 7.52 0.12
C PRO A 59 -0.66 6.44 0.83
N GLN A 60 -1.27 5.31 1.20
CA GLN A 60 -0.56 4.21 1.83
C GLN A 60 0.39 3.50 0.86
N ILE A 61 -0.02 3.27 -0.38
CA ILE A 61 0.88 2.76 -1.44
C ILE A 61 2.02 3.71 -1.70
N ALA A 62 1.74 5.02 -1.84
CA ALA A 62 2.78 6.02 -2.04
C ALA A 62 3.79 5.98 -0.90
N MET A 63 3.32 6.00 0.35
CA MET A 63 4.20 5.90 1.51
C MET A 63 5.05 4.62 1.49
N ASN A 64 4.46 3.45 1.18
CA ASN A 64 5.21 2.18 1.09
C ASN A 64 6.37 2.20 0.07
N HIS A 65 6.30 3.03 -0.97
CA HIS A 65 7.40 3.16 -1.94
C HIS A 65 8.57 4.01 -1.46
N PHE A 66 8.36 4.87 -0.46
CA PHE A 66 9.35 5.84 0.03
C PHE A 66 9.73 5.64 1.49
N PHE A 67 9.05 4.74 2.20
CA PHE A 67 9.33 4.46 3.61
C PHE A 67 10.57 3.57 3.73
N GLU A 68 11.57 4.04 4.45
CA GLU A 68 12.86 3.38 4.60
C GLU A 68 13.11 2.90 6.05
N ASN A 69 14.15 2.09 6.23
CA ASN A 69 14.53 1.63 7.56
C ASN A 69 15.01 2.81 8.43
N GLY A 70 14.33 3.04 9.54
CA GLY A 70 14.57 4.18 10.42
C GLY A 70 13.52 5.29 10.28
N ASP A 71 12.65 5.22 9.27
CA ASP A 71 11.46 6.07 9.24
C ASP A 71 10.44 5.61 10.29
N PHE A 72 9.74 6.57 10.89
CA PHE A 72 8.71 6.32 11.88
C PHE A 72 7.38 6.89 11.41
N ARG A 73 6.32 6.07 11.47
CA ARG A 73 4.95 6.48 11.22
C ARG A 73 4.12 6.26 12.47
N SER A 74 3.50 7.32 12.97
CA SER A 74 2.43 7.19 13.97
C SER A 74 1.11 6.96 13.23
N GLY A 75 0.61 5.72 13.31
CA GLY A 75 -0.65 5.32 12.70
C GLY A 75 -1.86 5.43 13.64
N TYR A 76 -3.05 5.21 13.09
CA TYR A 76 -4.31 5.04 13.83
C TYR A 76 -5.17 3.95 13.18
N TYR A 77 -6.45 3.82 13.56
CA TYR A 77 -7.34 2.71 13.14
C TYR A 77 -7.60 2.54 11.62
N ARG A 78 -6.92 3.29 10.74
CA ARG A 78 -7.20 3.35 9.30
C ARG A 78 -5.97 3.08 8.42
N ASP A 79 -4.99 2.34 8.94
CA ASP A 79 -3.70 2.06 8.26
C ASP A 79 -3.53 0.57 7.90
N GLN A 80 -4.65 -0.13 7.75
CA GLN A 80 -4.72 -1.46 7.15
C GLN A 80 -4.41 -1.46 5.66
#